data_AF-A0A0G0KVH9-F1
#
_entry.id   AF-A0A0G0KVH9-F1
#
_cell.length_a   1.000
_cell.length_b   1.000
_cell.length_c   1.000
_cell.angle_alpha   90.00
_cell.angle_beta   90.00
_cell.angle_gamma   90.00
#
_symmetry.space_group_name_H-M   'P 1'
#
loop_
_entity.id
_entity.type
_entity.pdbx_description
1 polymer ?
#
loop_
_entity_poly.entity_id
_entity_poly.type
_entity_poly.pdbx_seq_one_letter_code
_entity_poly.pdbx_strand_id
1 'polypeptide(L)'
;MKEFQRKQIIRSVIYSVPFLIILAILAVFLARGAVRVVIKERESLKYARNLEEKAVALVLRKKELEEGIASLQTEDGIKNEIRSRFSVTQEGEYIAIIVDEKQSSTSTDAYALPWYKRFWYTIIKDK
;
A
#
# COMPACT_ATOMS: atom_id res chain seq x y z
N MET A 1 -22.02 -66.54 -28.70
CA MET A 1 -21.05 -66.74 -27.58
C MET A 1 -19.93 -65.68 -27.49
N LYS A 2 -19.51 -65.01 -28.59
CA LYS A 2 -18.43 -63.99 -28.55
C LYS A 2 -18.76 -62.69 -27.79
N GLU A 3 -20.05 -62.35 -27.68
CA GLU A 3 -20.54 -61.18 -26.93
C GLU A 3 -20.22 -61.24 -25.43
N PHE A 4 -20.30 -62.42 -24.81
CA PHE A 4 -20.07 -62.60 -23.37
C PHE A 4 -18.60 -62.49 -22.99
N GLN A 5 -17.69 -62.99 -23.83
CA GLN A 5 -16.25 -62.88 -23.62
C GLN A 5 -15.76 -61.42 -23.73
N ARG A 6 -16.34 -60.64 -24.64
CA ARG A 6 -16.03 -59.21 -24.79
C ARG A 6 -16.35 -58.42 -23.52
N LYS A 7 -17.47 -58.72 -22.87
CA LYS A 7 -17.86 -58.08 -21.60
C LYS A 7 -16.91 -58.40 -20.46
N GLN A 8 -16.34 -59.61 -20.43
CA GLN A 8 -15.42 -60.03 -19.37
C GLN A 8 -14.03 -59.41 -19.52
N ILE A 9 -13.54 -59.28 -20.76
CA ILE A 9 -12.25 -58.63 -21.05
C ILE A 9 -12.32 -57.13 -20.78
N ILE A 10 -13.41 -56.46 -21.17
CA ILE A 10 -13.60 -55.02 -20.89
C ILE A 10 -13.62 -54.75 -19.38
N ARG A 11 -14.28 -55.62 -18.59
CA ARG A 11 -14.24 -55.54 -17.12
C ARG A 11 -12.82 -55.76 -16.59
N SER A 12 -12.09 -56.76 -17.10
CA SER A 12 -10.71 -57.02 -16.68
C SER A 12 -9.78 -55.84 -16.95
N VAL A 13 -9.90 -55.15 -18.09
CA VAL A 13 -9.06 -54.00 -18.45
C VAL A 13 -9.42 -52.75 -17.62
N ILE A 14 -10.70 -52.49 -17.39
CA ILE A 14 -11.17 -51.35 -16.59
C ILE A 14 -10.83 -51.50 -15.10
N TYR A 15 -10.88 -52.72 -14.56
CA TYR A 15 -10.57 -53.01 -13.16
C TYR A 15 -9.10 -53.44 -12.95
N SER A 16 -8.25 -53.30 -13.97
CA SER A 16 -6.83 -53.53 -13.83
C SER A 16 -6.18 -52.39 -13.03
N VAL A 17 -5.44 -52.75 -11.98
CA VAL A 17 -4.66 -51.83 -11.12
C VAL A 17 -3.90 -50.74 -11.90
N PRO A 18 -3.18 -51.02 -13.01
CA PRO A 18 -2.50 -49.97 -13.77
C PRO A 18 -3.45 -48.95 -14.41
N PHE A 19 -4.62 -49.37 -14.89
CA PHE A 19 -5.62 -48.48 -15.48
C PHE A 19 -6.22 -47.55 -14.43
N LEU A 20 -6.48 -48.07 -13.21
CA LEU A 20 -6.93 -47.26 -12.07
C LEU A 20 -5.88 -46.22 -11.65
N ILE A 21 -4.59 -46.56 -11.67
CA ILE A 21 -3.50 -45.62 -11.36
C ILE A 21 -3.47 -44.48 -12.39
N ILE A 22 -3.52 -44.80 -13.69
CA ILE A 22 -3.55 -43.79 -14.75
C ILE A 22 -4.77 -42.88 -14.60
N LEU A 23 -5.95 -43.46 -14.32
CA LEU A 23 -7.17 -42.71 -14.12
C LEU A 23 -7.09 -41.80 -12.89
N ALA A 24 -6.47 -42.26 -11.79
CA ALA A 24 -6.25 -41.47 -10.60
C ALA A 24 -5.30 -40.29 -10.85
N ILE A 25 -4.20 -40.51 -11.59
CA ILE A 25 -3.27 -39.44 -11.99
C ILE A 25 -4.01 -38.39 -12.84
N LEU A 26 -4.79 -38.84 -13.81
CA LEU A 26 -5.60 -37.96 -14.66
C LEU A 26 -6.58 -37.13 -13.82
N ALA A 27 -7.29 -37.78 -12.89
CA ALA A 27 -8.25 -37.13 -12.00
C ALA A 27 -7.59 -36.06 -11.12
N VAL A 28 -6.40 -36.32 -10.56
CA VAL A 28 -5.64 -35.34 -9.78
C VAL A 28 -5.20 -34.14 -10.63
N PHE A 29 -4.82 -34.38 -11.89
CA PHE A 29 -4.42 -33.31 -12.80
C PHE A 29 -5.61 -32.40 -13.15
N LEU A 30 -6.77 -32.99 -13.44
CA LEU A 30 -8.01 -32.26 -13.68
C LEU A 30 -8.46 -31.48 -12.43
N ALA A 31 -8.40 -32.10 -11.25
CA ALA A 31 -8.75 -31.45 -9.99
C ALA A 31 -7.86 -30.23 -9.71
N ARG A 32 -6.53 -30.35 -9.93
CA ARG A 32 -5.62 -29.20 -9.80
C ARG A 32 -5.90 -28.10 -10.82
N GLY A 33 -6.26 -28.46 -12.05
CA GLY A 33 -6.67 -27.49 -13.08
C GLY A 33 -7.93 -26.73 -12.67
N ALA A 34 -8.96 -27.44 -12.23
CA ALA A 34 -10.22 -26.86 -11.78
C ALA A 34 -10.04 -25.92 -10.58
N VAL A 35 -9.23 -26.32 -9.58
CA VAL A 35 -8.94 -25.48 -8.41
C VAL A 35 -8.24 -24.17 -8.82
N ARG A 36 -7.28 -24.21 -9.76
CA ARG A 36 -6.61 -22.98 -10.24
C ARG A 36 -7.58 -22.03 -10.94
N VAL A 37 -8.51 -22.54 -11.74
CA VAL A 37 -9.51 -21.72 -12.45
C VAL A 37 -10.45 -21.04 -11.47
N VAL A 38 -10.94 -21.78 -10.46
CA VAL A 38 -11.84 -21.24 -9.43
C VAL A 38 -11.14 -20.18 -8.56
N ILE A 39 -9.84 -20.35 -8.26
CA ILE A 39 -9.06 -19.34 -7.53
C ILE A 39 -8.91 -18.07 -8.37
N LYS A 40 -8.66 -18.22 -9.68
CA LYS A 40 -8.44 -17.09 -10.60
C LYS A 40 -9.69 -16.23 -10.77
N GLU A 41 -10.87 -16.84 -10.79
CA GLU A 41 -12.15 -16.10 -10.83
C GLU A 41 -12.36 -15.24 -9.58
N ARG A 42 -12.01 -15.76 -8.40
CA ARG A 42 -12.11 -15.01 -7.14
C ARG A 42 -11.09 -13.89 -7.01
N GLU A 43 -9.90 -14.05 -7.58
CA GLU A 43 -8.89 -12.98 -7.63
C GLU A 43 -9.33 -11.85 -8.55
N SER A 44 -9.84 -12.14 -9.75
CA SER A 44 -10.30 -11.12 -10.70
C SER A 44 -11.37 -10.18 -10.11
N LEU A 45 -12.31 -10.70 -9.32
CA LEU A 45 -13.32 -9.89 -8.64
C LEU A 45 -12.73 -8.97 -7.56
N LYS A 46 -11.70 -9.43 -6.82
CA LYS A 46 -11.00 -8.60 -5.83
C LYS A 46 -10.15 -7.51 -6.48
N TYR A 47 -9.53 -7.82 -7.62
CA TYR A 47 -8.77 -6.84 -8.39
C TYR A 47 -9.68 -5.76 -9.00
N ALA A 48 -10.84 -6.14 -9.54
CA ALA A 48 -11.81 -5.19 -10.08
C ALA A 48 -12.28 -4.19 -9.01
N ARG A 49 -12.66 -4.66 -7.82
CA ARG A 49 -13.08 -3.78 -6.71
C ARG A 49 -11.96 -2.84 -6.24
N ASN A 50 -10.73 -3.35 -6.10
CA ASN A 50 -9.59 -2.49 -5.73
C ASN A 50 -9.27 -1.44 -6.80
N LEU A 51 -9.48 -1.76 -8.08
CA LEU A 51 -9.29 -0.81 -9.17
C LEU A 51 -10.37 0.27 -9.18
N GLU A 52 -11.63 -0.09 -8.92
CA GLU A 52 -12.73 0.87 -8.78
C GLU A 52 -12.50 1.83 -7.60
N GLU A 53 -12.13 1.32 -6.42
CA GLU A 53 -11.85 2.17 -5.25
C GLU A 53 -10.69 3.14 -5.52
N LYS A 54 -9.62 2.68 -6.16
CA LYS A 54 -8.50 3.54 -6.55
C LYS A 54 -8.91 4.59 -7.58
N ALA A 55 -9.74 4.22 -8.56
CA ALA A 55 -10.24 5.14 -9.56
C ALA A 55 -11.09 6.25 -8.92
N VAL A 56 -11.98 5.90 -8.00
CA VAL A 56 -12.80 6.88 -7.25
C VAL A 56 -11.91 7.83 -6.43
N ALA A 57 -10.92 7.29 -5.71
CA ALA A 57 -9.98 8.11 -4.94
C ALA A 57 -9.16 9.07 -5.82
N LEU A 58 -8.74 8.62 -7.01
CA LEU A 58 -8.04 9.44 -8.00
C LEU A 58 -8.91 10.55 -8.57
N VAL A 59 -10.19 10.28 -8.84
CA VAL A 59 -11.14 11.29 -9.33
C VAL A 59 -11.40 12.35 -8.27
N LEU A 60 -11.59 11.95 -7.00
CA LEU A 60 -11.76 12.90 -5.90
C LEU A 60 -10.53 13.80 -5.72
N ARG A 61 -9.33 13.21 -5.71
CA ARG A 61 -8.08 14.00 -5.65
C ARG A 61 -7.93 14.94 -6.83
N LYS A 62 -8.25 14.49 -8.04
CA LYS A 62 -8.17 15.35 -9.23
C LYS A 62 -9.08 16.57 -9.06
N LYS A 63 -10.31 16.38 -8.57
CA LYS A 63 -11.26 17.46 -8.34
C LYS A 63 -10.77 18.45 -7.29
N GLU A 64 -10.25 17.96 -6.16
CA GLU A 64 -9.67 18.80 -5.10
C GLU A 64 -8.48 19.63 -5.61
N LEU A 65 -7.60 19.02 -6.42
CA LEU A 65 -6.49 19.73 -7.05
C LEU A 65 -6.96 20.76 -8.07
N GLU A 66 -7.99 20.47 -8.87
CA GLU A 66 -8.57 21.42 -9.82
C GLU A 66 -9.22 22.62 -9.10
N GLU A 67 -9.92 22.39 -7.99
CA GLU A 67 -10.48 23.46 -7.14
C GLU A 67 -9.36 24.30 -6.50
N GLY A 68 -8.28 23.67 -6.04
CA GLY A 68 -7.10 24.37 -5.52
C GLY A 68 -6.36 25.19 -6.59
N ILE A 69 -6.24 24.68 -7.81
CA ILE A 69 -5.65 25.44 -8.93
C ILE A 69 -6.55 26.61 -9.30
N ALA A 70 -7.87 26.41 -9.36
CA ALA A 70 -8.82 27.47 -9.65
C ALA A 70 -8.75 28.60 -8.61
N SER A 71 -8.63 28.26 -7.32
CA SER A 71 -8.47 29.27 -6.27
C SER A 71 -7.13 30.01 -6.38
N LEU A 72 -6.03 29.31 -6.67
CA LEU A 72 -4.70 29.89 -6.88
C LEU A 72 -4.58 30.72 -8.16
N GLN A 73 -5.49 30.58 -9.13
CA GLN A 73 -5.55 31.43 -10.33
C GLN A 73 -6.27 32.76 -10.09
N THR A 74 -7.02 32.90 -9.00
CA THR A 74 -7.66 34.17 -8.64
C THR A 74 -6.65 35.16 -8.07
N GLU A 75 -6.89 36.44 -8.32
CA GLU A 75 -6.01 37.52 -7.85
C GLU A 75 -5.88 37.55 -6.31
N ASP A 76 -6.96 37.22 -5.60
CA ASP A 76 -7.00 37.09 -4.14
C ASP A 76 -6.29 35.81 -3.65
N GLY A 77 -6.41 34.70 -4.38
CA GLY A 77 -5.72 33.45 -4.07
C GLY A 77 -4.20 33.57 -4.20
N ILE A 78 -3.71 34.26 -5.24
CA ILE A 78 -2.29 34.56 -5.42
C ILE A 78 -1.77 35.42 -4.27
N LYS A 79 -2.50 36.49 -3.92
CA LYS A 79 -2.11 37.38 -2.81
C LYS A 79 -2.07 36.64 -1.47
N ASN A 80 -3.06 35.79 -1.18
CA ASN A 80 -3.08 34.99 0.04
C ASN A 80 -1.96 33.95 0.11
N GLU A 81 -1.66 33.26 -0.99
CA GLU A 81 -0.56 32.28 -1.01
C GLU A 81 0.79 32.99 -0.79
N ILE A 82 1.02 34.13 -1.44
CA ILE A 82 2.24 34.95 -1.25
C ILE A 82 2.33 35.44 0.20
N ARG A 83 1.22 35.92 0.78
CA ARG A 83 1.16 36.36 2.18
C ARG A 83 1.49 35.23 3.14
N SER A 84 0.98 34.02 2.91
CA SER A 84 1.25 32.86 3.77
C SER A 84 2.69 32.35 3.65
N ARG A 85 3.24 32.30 2.43
CA ARG A 85 4.56 31.73 2.15
C ARG A 85 5.71 32.65 2.49
N PHE A 86 5.53 33.94 2.23
CA PHE A 86 6.61 34.92 2.32
C PHE A 86 6.37 35.93 3.45
N SER A 87 5.28 35.82 4.23
CA SER A 87 4.93 36.74 5.32
C SER A 87 4.98 38.22 4.92
N VAL A 88 4.65 38.51 3.65
CA VAL A 88 4.68 39.85 3.07
C VAL A 88 3.31 40.52 3.19
N THR A 89 3.32 41.80 3.55
CA THR A 89 2.15 42.67 3.56
C THR A 89 2.19 43.68 2.42
N GLN A 90 1.05 44.30 2.12
CA GLN A 90 0.99 45.36 1.11
C GLN A 90 1.74 46.61 1.61
N GLU A 91 2.19 47.46 0.68
CA GLU A 91 2.84 48.73 1.01
C GLU A 91 1.91 49.58 1.91
N GLY A 92 2.36 49.87 3.14
CA GLY A 92 1.62 50.65 4.14
C GLY A 92 1.00 49.86 5.29
N GLU A 93 1.14 48.53 5.34
CA GLU A 93 0.60 47.68 6.40
C GLU A 93 1.72 47.18 7.34
N TYR A 94 1.61 47.51 8.64
CA TYR A 94 2.64 47.24 9.65
C TYR A 94 2.39 45.91 10.39
N ILE A 95 3.39 45.03 10.41
CA ILE A 95 3.35 43.78 11.20
C ILE A 95 3.99 44.05 12.57
N ALA A 96 3.23 43.85 13.65
CA ALA A 96 3.75 43.83 15.01
C ALA A 96 4.23 42.41 15.36
N ILE A 97 5.55 42.19 15.36
CA ILE A 97 6.15 40.95 15.86
C ILE A 97 6.31 41.09 17.37
N ILE A 98 5.41 40.46 18.13
CA ILE A 98 5.53 40.37 19.58
C ILE A 98 6.54 39.26 19.87
N VAL A 99 7.77 39.66 20.16
CA VAL A 99 8.78 38.77 20.72
C VAL A 99 8.57 38.78 22.23
N ASP A 100 8.04 37.70 22.79
CA ASP A 100 8.17 37.48 24.23
C ASP A 100 9.67 37.39 24.54
N GLU A 101 10.19 38.34 25.32
CA GLU A 101 11.45 38.14 26.01
C GLU A 101 11.26 36.91 26.88
N LYS A 102 11.75 35.78 26.38
CA LYS A 102 11.90 34.57 27.16
C LYS A 102 12.78 34.97 28.33
N GLN A 103 12.17 35.25 29.47
CA GLN A 103 12.90 35.37 30.72
C GLN A 103 13.82 34.16 30.76
N SER A 104 15.11 34.44 30.91
CA SER A 104 16.13 33.45 31.18
C SER A 104 15.84 32.85 32.55
N SER A 105 14.81 31.99 32.62
CA SER A 105 14.71 30.99 33.67
C SER A 105 15.85 30.02 33.41
N THR A 106 16.98 30.30 34.05
CA THR A 106 18.00 29.32 34.39
C THR A 106 17.33 28.28 35.28
N SER A 107 16.57 27.38 34.67
CA SER A 107 16.35 26.05 35.20
C SER A 107 17.46 25.21 34.59
N THR A 108 18.49 25.00 35.40
CA THR A 108 19.47 23.93 35.26
C THR A 108 18.73 22.60 35.27
N ASP A 109 18.11 22.24 34.15
CA ASP A 109 17.87 20.85 33.82
C ASP A 109 19.16 20.34 33.20
N ALA A 110 19.90 19.63 34.05
CA ALA A 110 21.08 18.89 33.69
C ALA A 110 20.85 18.20 32.35
N TYR A 111 21.57 18.67 31.33
CA TYR A 111 21.66 18.04 30.02
C TYR A 111 21.95 16.56 30.23
N ALA A 112 20.91 15.73 30.16
CA ALA A 112 21.07 14.30 29.94
C ALA A 112 21.72 14.21 28.56
N LEU A 113 23.05 14.12 28.57
CA LEU A 113 23.87 14.02 27.38
C LEU A 113 23.23 12.97 26.45
N PRO A 114 23.00 13.30 25.18
CA PRO A 114 22.44 12.36 24.23
C PRO A 114 23.21 11.04 24.29
N TRP A 115 22.49 9.91 24.31
CA TRP A 115 23.05 8.57 24.55
C TRP A 115 24.29 8.25 23.69
N TYR A 116 24.35 8.81 22.47
CA TYR A 116 25.49 8.67 21.57
C TYR A 116 26.77 9.33 22.11
N LYS A 117 26.71 10.50 22.78
CA LYS A 117 27.90 11.15 23.36
C LYS A 117 28.49 10.36 24.52
N ARG A 118 27.65 9.65 25.29
CA ARG A 118 28.09 8.77 26.38
C ARG A 118 28.86 7.56 25.84
N PHE A 119 28.38 6.97 24.75
CA PHE A 119 29.03 5.84 24.08
C PHE A 119 30.41 6.19 23.51
N TRP A 120 30.56 7.36 22.90
CA TRP A 120 31.85 7.81 22.37
C TRP A 120 32.88 8.11 23.47
N TYR A 121 32.45 8.65 24.63
CA TYR A 121 33.35 8.90 25.76
C TYR A 121 33.90 7.60 26.36
N THR A 122 33.08 6.54 26.43
CA THR A 122 33.55 5.24 26.94
C THR A 122 34.56 4.57 26.02
N ILE A 123 34.45 4.78 24.69
CA ILE A 123 35.38 4.17 23.71
C ILE A 123 36.72 4.90 23.65
N ILE A 124 36.72 6.24 23.82
CA ILE A 124 37.93 7.05 23.69
C ILE A 124 38.80 7.03 24.97
N LYS A 125 38.24 6.62 26.11
CA LYS A 125 38.95 6.64 27.40
C LYS A 125 39.83 5.41 27.68
N ASP A 126 39.77 4.36 26.86
CA ASP A 126 40.49 3.10 27.09
C ASP A 126 41.81 2.99 26.29
N LYS A 127 42.58 4.08 26.20
CA LYS A 127 43.95 4.05 25.67
C LYS A 127 44.92 4.92 26.46
#